data_AF-A0A4Y2NUG3-F1
#
_entry.id   AF-A0A4Y2NUG3-F1
#
_cell.length_a   1.000
_cell.length_b   1.000
_cell.length_c   1.000
_cell.angle_alpha   90.00
_cell.angle_beta   90.00
_cell.angle_gamma   90.00
#
_symmetry.space_group_name_H-M   'P 1'
#
loop_
_entity.id
_entity.type
_entity.pdbx_description
1 polymer ?
#
loop_
_entity_poly.entity_id
_entity_poly.type
_entity_poly.pdbx_seq_one_letter_code
_entity_poly.pdbx_strand_id
1 'polypeptide(L)'
;MILMGIMIFDGYPENETVGGTKCAEWARRTQKRMSSEVMFDEKMIRTVSCEKFLSNPKNKDRLISLMNKFYSVNMTYKKADEDADCLIVKAIALAPTHPSVVVIGEDIELFVILIVICTFDNVYFLKLGKGKSLKRYFLLIQS
;
A
#
# COMPACT_ATOMS: atom_id res chain seq x y z
N MET A 1 15.50 -17.34 -7.55
CA MET A 1 14.18 -16.70 -7.77
C MET A 1 14.35 -15.22 -7.47
N ILE A 2 14.36 -14.37 -8.50
CA ILE A 2 14.46 -12.91 -8.31
C ILE A 2 13.03 -12.41 -8.06
N LEU A 3 12.77 -11.86 -6.88
CA LEU A 3 11.50 -11.21 -6.57
C LEU A 3 11.56 -9.79 -7.14
N MET A 4 10.77 -9.50 -8.17
CA MET A 4 10.46 -8.12 -8.57
C MET A 4 9.26 -7.67 -7.75
N GLY A 5 9.38 -6.54 -7.05
CA GLY A 5 8.31 -5.97 -6.25
C GLY A 5 7.95 -4.56 -6.71
N ILE A 6 6.67 -4.22 -6.68
CA ILE A 6 6.20 -2.85 -6.87
C ILE A 6 5.48 -2.43 -5.61
N MET A 7 5.92 -1.33 -5.00
CA MET A 7 5.24 -0.69 -3.88
C MET A 7 4.53 0.56 -4.39
N ILE A 8 3.23 0.63 -4.15
CA ILE A 8 2.37 1.72 -4.64
C ILE A 8 1.80 2.47 -3.43
N PHE A 9 1.92 3.78 -3.44
CA PHE A 9 1.32 4.67 -2.44
C PHE A 9 0.31 5.59 -3.10
N ASP A 10 -0.75 5.91 -2.35
CA ASP A 10 -1.65 7.00 -2.71
C ASP A 10 -0.91 8.32 -2.86
N GLY A 11 -1.44 9.13 -3.77
CA GLY A 11 -1.04 10.51 -3.94
C GLY A 11 -1.56 11.38 -2.83
N TYR A 12 -0.75 12.35 -2.44
CA TYR A 12 -1.18 13.44 -1.56
C TYR A 12 -0.88 14.73 -2.30
N PRO A 13 -1.89 15.59 -2.53
CA PRO A 13 -1.64 16.90 -3.12
C PRO A 13 -0.76 17.69 -2.15
N GLU A 14 0.37 18.19 -2.64
CA GLU A 14 1.27 19.05 -1.86
C GLU A 14 0.65 20.43 -1.63
N ASN A 15 -0.39 20.78 -2.41
CA ASN A 15 -1.05 22.07 -2.42
C ASN A 15 -2.54 21.87 -2.11
N GLU A 16 -3.03 22.46 -1.02
CA GLU A 16 -4.45 22.40 -0.59
C GLU A 16 -5.44 23.05 -1.59
N THR A 17 -4.95 23.64 -2.68
CA THR A 17 -5.74 24.41 -3.65
C THR A 17 -6.57 23.58 -4.61
N VAL A 18 -6.32 22.26 -4.73
CA VAL A 18 -7.19 21.36 -5.50
C VAL A 18 -8.33 20.90 -4.60
N GLY A 19 -9.35 21.76 -4.49
CA GLY A 19 -10.54 21.52 -3.68
C GLY A 19 -11.36 20.35 -4.22
N GLY A 20 -11.31 19.21 -3.51
CA GLY A 20 -12.16 18.05 -3.76
C GLY A 20 -12.64 17.43 -2.44
N THR A 21 -13.67 16.60 -2.48
CA THR A 21 -14.21 15.88 -1.31
C THR A 21 -13.15 15.04 -0.59
N LYS A 22 -12.16 14.51 -1.33
CA LYS A 22 -11.03 13.74 -0.79
C LYS A 22 -10.07 14.61 0.05
N CYS A 23 -9.81 15.86 -0.37
CA CYS A 23 -8.99 16.82 0.38
C CYS A 23 -9.66 17.22 1.70
N ALA A 24 -10.97 17.45 1.69
CA ALA A 24 -11.75 17.77 2.89
C ALA A 24 -11.78 16.59 3.88
N GLU A 25 -12.03 15.37 3.39
CA GLU A 25 -12.02 14.17 4.22
C GLU A 25 -10.61 13.87 4.77
N TRP A 26 -9.57 14.13 3.97
CA TRP A 26 -8.18 14.04 4.41
C TRP A 26 -7.86 15.07 5.50
N ALA A 27 -8.19 16.35 5.31
CA ALA A 27 -7.96 17.40 6.30
C ALA A 27 -8.65 17.06 7.64
N ARG A 28 -9.89 16.55 7.57
CA ARG A 28 -10.65 16.07 8.73
C ARG A 28 -9.95 14.91 9.45
N ARG A 29 -9.36 13.96 8.71
CA ARG A 29 -8.61 12.81 9.28
C ARG A 29 -7.28 13.26 9.90
N THR A 30 -6.55 14.16 9.25
CA THR A 30 -5.25 14.67 9.73
C THR A 30 -5.41 15.54 10.98
N GLN A 31 -6.51 16.29 11.12
CA GLN A 31 -6.83 17.04 12.35
C GLN A 31 -7.15 16.15 13.56
N LYS A 32 -7.56 14.89 13.36
CA LYS A 32 -7.84 13.95 14.45
C LYS A 32 -6.56 13.28 14.94
N ARG A 33 -5.96 13.84 16.00
CA ARG A 33 -4.85 13.28 16.81
C ARG A 33 -3.74 12.60 15.99
N MET A 34 -2.76 13.41 15.58
CA MET A 34 -1.49 12.91 15.05
C MET A 34 -0.86 11.89 16.01
N SER A 35 -0.41 10.77 15.47
CA SER A 35 0.37 9.79 16.24
C SER A 35 1.70 10.38 16.69
N SER A 36 2.27 9.83 17.77
CA SER A 36 3.67 10.07 18.11
C SER A 36 4.58 9.65 16.96
N GLU A 37 5.71 10.33 16.86
CA GLU A 37 6.81 9.88 16.02
C GLU A 37 7.25 8.48 16.50
N VAL A 38 7.45 7.56 15.55
CA VAL A 38 7.86 6.19 15.82
C VAL A 38 9.27 6.00 15.28
N MET A 39 10.20 5.58 16.14
CA MET A 39 11.51 5.10 15.71
C MET A 39 11.36 3.63 15.31
N PHE A 40 11.59 3.29 14.03
CA PHE A 40 11.48 1.92 13.54
C PHE A 40 12.60 1.58 12.55
N ASP A 41 12.85 0.29 12.40
CA ASP A 41 13.77 -0.30 11.44
C ASP A 41 13.08 -1.39 10.60
N GLU A 42 13.83 -2.05 9.73
CA GLU A 42 13.37 -3.09 8.81
C GLU A 42 12.78 -4.32 9.50
N LYS A 43 13.16 -4.59 10.75
CA LYS A 43 12.80 -5.80 11.49
C LYS A 43 11.66 -5.56 12.47
N MET A 44 11.27 -4.29 12.68
CA MET A 44 10.25 -3.92 13.65
C MET A 44 8.85 -4.31 13.18
N ILE A 45 8.13 -5.06 14.02
CA ILE A 45 6.69 -5.30 13.83
C ILE A 45 5.92 -4.06 14.28
N ARG A 46 5.07 -3.54 13.40
CA ARG A 46 4.22 -2.37 13.67
C ARG A 46 3.33 -2.60 14.89
N THR A 47 3.45 -1.74 15.91
CA THR A 47 2.68 -1.82 17.16
C THR A 47 1.39 -0.99 17.15
N VAL A 48 1.25 -0.08 16.18
CA VAL A 48 0.08 0.78 15.97
C VAL A 48 -0.63 0.41 14.66
N SER A 49 -1.86 0.89 14.43
CA SER A 49 -2.53 0.69 13.13
C SER A 49 -1.82 1.47 12.01
N CYS A 50 -1.97 1.01 10.75
CA CYS A 50 -1.38 1.67 9.58
C CYS A 50 -1.85 3.13 9.48
N GLU A 51 -3.16 3.36 9.59
CA GLU A 51 -3.79 4.69 9.61
C GLU A 51 -3.16 5.61 10.67
N LYS A 52 -2.98 5.13 11.90
CA LYS A 52 -2.41 5.92 12.99
C LYS A 52 -0.93 6.20 12.74
N PHE A 53 -0.16 5.21 12.32
CA PHE A 53 1.25 5.39 11.99
C PHE A 53 1.47 6.43 10.89
N LEU A 54 0.71 6.30 9.80
CA LEU A 54 0.77 7.16 8.63
C LEU A 54 0.13 8.53 8.87
N SER A 55 -0.62 8.75 9.95
CA SER A 55 -1.14 10.09 10.29
C SER A 55 -0.04 11.10 10.63
N ASN A 56 1.16 10.64 10.99
CA ASN A 56 2.30 11.51 11.30
C ASN A 56 3.22 11.67 10.06
N PRO A 57 3.41 12.89 9.54
CA PRO A 57 4.27 13.14 8.37
C PRO A 57 5.70 12.62 8.53
N LYS A 58 6.32 12.77 9.71
CA LYS A 58 7.68 12.27 9.95
C LYS A 58 7.79 10.74 9.84
N ASN A 59 6.74 10.03 10.24
CA ASN A 59 6.70 8.58 10.08
C ASN A 59 6.61 8.20 8.59
N LYS A 60 5.88 8.98 7.78
CA LYS A 60 5.83 8.79 6.32
C LYS A 60 7.20 9.02 5.70
N ASP A 61 7.88 10.12 6.04
CA ASP A 61 9.20 10.46 5.50
C ASP A 61 10.24 9.38 5.81
N ARG A 62 10.23 8.88 7.05
CA ARG A 62 11.11 7.78 7.46
C ARG A 62 10.77 6.47 6.75
N LEU A 63 9.49 6.20 6.51
CA LEU A 63 9.06 5.02 5.77
C LEU A 63 9.56 5.10 4.32
N ILE A 64 9.41 6.25 3.67
CA ILE A 64 9.93 6.48 2.31
C ILE A 64 11.46 6.33 2.27
N SER A 65 12.17 6.92 3.25
CA SER A 65 13.62 6.77 3.37
C SER A 65 14.04 5.30 3.53
N LEU A 66 13.29 4.53 4.31
CA LEU A 66 13.50 3.09 4.45
C LEU A 66 13.27 2.35 3.13
N MET A 67 12.21 2.68 2.39
CA MET A 67 11.91 2.06 1.09
C MET A 67 12.96 2.37 0.03
N ASN A 68 13.55 3.56 0.05
CA ASN A 68 14.64 3.91 -0.85
C ASN A 68 15.88 3.02 -0.63
N LYS A 69 16.10 2.48 0.58
CA LYS A 69 17.17 1.49 0.80
C LYS A 69 16.88 0.16 0.11
N PHE A 70 15.61 -0.24 0.05
CA PHE A 70 15.14 -1.44 -0.66
C PHE A 70 15.13 -1.29 -2.18
N TYR A 71 15.40 -0.10 -2.73
CA TYR A 71 15.60 0.05 -4.17
C TYR A 71 16.74 -0.85 -4.70
N SER A 72 17.72 -1.15 -3.84
CA SER A 72 18.83 -2.07 -4.14
C SER A 72 18.42 -3.54 -4.34
N VAL A 73 17.21 -3.95 -3.96
CA VAL A 73 16.72 -5.35 -4.02
C VAL A 73 15.65 -5.60 -5.10
N ASN A 74 15.70 -4.87 -6.22
CA ASN A 74 14.72 -4.97 -7.33
C ASN A 74 13.26 -4.62 -6.94
N MET A 75 13.08 -3.79 -5.92
CA MET A 75 11.78 -3.20 -5.60
C MET A 75 11.66 -1.80 -6.22
N THR A 76 10.59 -1.59 -7.00
CA THR A 76 10.23 -0.30 -7.57
C THR A 76 9.22 0.41 -6.68
N TYR A 77 9.46 1.68 -6.40
CA TYR A 77 8.53 2.56 -5.69
C TYR A 77 7.73 3.40 -6.69
N LYS A 78 6.40 3.48 -6.52
CA LYS A 78 5.51 4.37 -7.27
C LYS A 78 4.57 5.12 -6.32
N LYS A 79 4.42 6.42 -6.54
CA LYS A 79 3.43 7.27 -5.86
C LYS A 79 2.39 7.68 -6.90
N ALA A 80 1.11 7.57 -6.57
CA ALA A 80 0.04 8.10 -7.40
C ALA A 80 -0.06 9.63 -7.30
N ASP A 81 -0.76 10.24 -8.26
CA ASP A 81 -1.10 11.66 -8.17
C ASP A 81 -2.30 11.88 -7.23
N GLU A 82 -3.29 10.98 -7.27
CA GLU A 82 -4.49 11.00 -6.41
C GLU A 82 -4.77 9.65 -5.73
N ASP A 83 -5.35 8.68 -6.45
CA ASP A 83 -5.56 7.30 -5.96
C ASP A 83 -4.54 6.32 -6.55
N ALA A 84 -4.17 5.33 -5.73
CA ALA A 84 -3.34 4.22 -6.14
C ALA A 84 -4.06 3.24 -7.08
N ASP A 85 -5.39 3.29 -7.17
CA ASP A 85 -6.22 2.30 -7.88
C ASP A 85 -5.79 2.16 -9.34
N CYS A 86 -5.63 3.28 -10.06
CA CYS A 86 -5.17 3.28 -11.45
C CYS A 86 -3.76 2.66 -11.60
N LEU A 87 -2.86 2.93 -10.65
CA LEU A 87 -1.52 2.34 -10.65
C LEU A 87 -1.53 0.85 -10.34
N ILE A 88 -2.42 0.40 -9.47
CA ILE A 88 -2.61 -1.02 -9.13
C ILE A 88 -3.12 -1.77 -10.35
N VAL A 89 -4.12 -1.25 -11.05
CA VAL A 89 -4.64 -1.85 -12.31
C VAL A 89 -3.52 -1.98 -13.33
N LYS A 90 -2.72 -0.93 -13.53
CA LYS A 90 -1.57 -0.96 -14.45
C LYS A 90 -0.50 -1.97 -14.03
N ALA A 91 -0.23 -2.12 -12.74
CA ALA A 91 0.73 -3.10 -12.23
C ALA A 91 0.24 -4.54 -12.45
N ILE A 92 -1.04 -4.81 -12.19
CA ILE A 92 -1.65 -6.13 -12.42
C ILE A 92 -1.69 -6.49 -13.90
N ALA A 93 -1.90 -5.52 -14.80
CA ALA A 93 -1.85 -5.76 -16.24
C ALA A 93 -0.47 -6.24 -16.76
N LEU A 94 0.62 -5.94 -16.05
CA LEU A 94 1.97 -6.44 -16.36
C LEU A 94 2.22 -7.85 -15.81
N ALA A 95 1.36 -8.29 -14.90
CA ALA A 95 1.59 -9.47 -14.09
C ALA A 95 1.41 -10.83 -14.81
N PRO A 96 0.70 -10.96 -15.95
CA PRO A 96 0.72 -12.18 -16.78
C PRO A 96 2.11 -12.58 -17.29
N THR A 97 3.11 -11.69 -17.21
CA THR A 97 4.51 -12.01 -17.51
C THR A 97 5.23 -12.75 -16.37
N HIS A 98 4.55 -12.99 -15.25
CA HIS A 98 5.10 -13.62 -14.06
C HIS A 98 4.34 -14.90 -13.70
N PRO A 99 5.02 -15.94 -13.18
CA PRO A 99 4.41 -17.22 -12.87
C PRO A 99 3.42 -17.17 -11.69
N SER A 100 3.58 -16.18 -10.80
CA SER A 100 2.67 -15.92 -9.69
C SER A 100 2.74 -14.46 -9.26
N VAL A 101 1.64 -13.97 -8.70
CA VAL A 101 1.49 -12.57 -8.29
C VAL A 101 0.96 -12.54 -6.86
N VAL A 102 1.63 -11.82 -5.98
CA VAL A 102 1.18 -11.62 -4.59
C VAL A 102 0.84 -10.16 -4.41
N VAL A 103 -0.42 -9.87 -4.08
CA VAL A 103 -0.91 -8.53 -3.78
C VAL A 103 -1.13 -8.42 -2.28
N ILE A 104 -0.51 -7.42 -1.66
CA ILE A 104 -0.55 -7.23 -0.20
C ILE A 104 -1.30 -5.93 0.10
N GLY A 105 -2.34 -5.99 0.92
CA GLY A 105 -3.10 -4.78 1.30
C GLY A 105 -4.05 -5.00 2.48
N GLU A 106 -4.54 -3.91 3.08
CA GLU A 106 -5.56 -3.96 4.15
C GLU A 106 -6.99 -3.76 3.58
N ASP A 107 -7.10 -3.06 2.44
CA ASP A 107 -8.35 -2.53 1.90
C ASP A 107 -9.21 -3.59 1.20
N ILE A 108 -10.52 -3.55 1.47
CA ILE A 108 -11.49 -4.44 0.80
C ILE A 108 -11.77 -3.98 -0.63
N GLU A 109 -11.68 -2.68 -0.90
CA GLU A 109 -11.83 -2.11 -2.24
C GLU A 109 -10.76 -2.65 -3.18
N LEU A 110 -9.50 -2.76 -2.70
CA LEU A 110 -8.42 -3.43 -3.42
C LEU A 110 -8.75 -4.88 -3.77
N PHE A 111 -9.35 -5.62 -2.84
CA PHE A 111 -9.77 -7.00 -3.09
C PHE A 111 -10.86 -7.10 -4.17
N VAL A 112 -11.84 -6.18 -4.15
CA VAL A 112 -12.89 -6.11 -5.18
C VAL A 112 -12.28 -5.77 -6.54
N ILE A 113 -11.36 -4.80 -6.59
CA ILE A 113 -10.63 -4.44 -7.82
C ILE A 113 -9.94 -5.68 -8.39
N LEU A 114 -9.21 -6.45 -7.58
CA LEU A 114 -8.53 -7.67 -8.02
C LEU A 114 -9.49 -8.70 -8.61
N ILE A 115 -10.63 -8.96 -7.97
CA ILE A 115 -11.63 -9.90 -8.52
C ILE A 115 -12.10 -9.46 -9.91
N VAL A 116 -12.30 -8.15 -10.11
CA VAL A 116 -12.81 -7.61 -11.38
C VAL A 116 -11.75 -7.64 -12.48
N ILE A 117 -10.48 -7.38 -12.16
CA ILE A 117 -9.42 -7.20 -13.18
C ILE A 117 -8.56 -8.44 -13.41
N CYS A 118 -8.48 -9.37 -12.47
CA CYS A 118 -7.63 -10.55 -12.60
C CYS A 118 -8.28 -11.58 -13.52
N THR A 119 -7.74 -11.70 -14.74
CA THR A 119 -8.18 -12.68 -15.74
C THR A 119 -7.17 -13.82 -15.93
N PHE A 120 -6.26 -14.00 -14.97
CA PHE A 120 -5.18 -14.99 -15.05
C PHE A 120 -4.97 -15.65 -13.69
N ASP A 121 -4.46 -16.88 -13.74
CA ASP A 121 -4.29 -17.72 -12.56
C ASP A 121 -3.09 -17.29 -11.69
N ASN A 122 -3.03 -17.85 -10.48
CA ASN A 122 -1.93 -17.70 -9.54
C ASN A 122 -1.75 -16.28 -8.99
N VAL A 123 -2.87 -15.56 -8.81
CA VAL A 123 -2.93 -14.31 -8.04
C VAL A 123 -3.34 -14.62 -6.60
N TYR A 124 -2.53 -14.14 -5.66
CA TYR A 124 -2.74 -14.30 -4.22
C TYR A 124 -2.94 -12.94 -3.57
N PHE A 125 -4.08 -12.74 -2.91
CA PHE A 125 -4.28 -11.58 -2.06
C PHE A 125 -3.90 -11.90 -0.62
N LEU A 126 -2.93 -11.18 -0.06
CA LEU A 126 -2.50 -11.24 1.33
C LEU A 126 -3.09 -10.05 2.10
N LYS A 127 -4.16 -10.31 2.84
CA LYS A 127 -4.71 -9.31 3.75
C LYS A 127 -3.84 -9.17 5.00
N LEU A 128 -3.38 -7.95 5.28
CA LEU A 128 -2.70 -7.65 6.54
C LEU A 128 -3.74 -7.45 7.66
N GLY A 129 -3.68 -8.27 8.71
CA GLY A 129 -4.57 -8.17 9.87
C GLY A 129 -4.19 -7.03 10.83
N LYS A 130 -5.18 -6.47 11.53
CA LYS A 130 -4.96 -5.52 12.63
C LYS A 130 -4.67 -6.31 13.94
N GLY A 131 -3.41 -6.44 14.37
CA GLY A 131 -3.04 -7.01 15.69
C GLY A 131 -1.76 -7.84 15.76
N LYS A 132 -1.47 -8.45 16.93
CA LYS A 132 -0.30 -9.32 17.19
C LYS A 132 -0.33 -10.67 16.47
N SER A 133 -1.48 -11.06 15.92
CA SER A 133 -1.64 -12.28 15.13
C SER A 133 -1.78 -11.91 13.66
N LEU A 134 -0.77 -12.29 12.88
CA LEU A 134 -0.77 -12.20 11.43
C LEU A 134 -1.80 -13.19 10.88
N LYS A 135 -3.08 -12.80 10.84
CA LYS A 135 -4.12 -13.59 10.18
C LYS A 135 -3.90 -13.45 8.67
N ARG A 136 -3.26 -14.45 8.07
CA ARG A 136 -3.06 -14.55 6.63
C ARG A 136 -4.29 -15.22 6.03
N TYR A 137 -5.09 -14.46 5.32
CA TYR A 137 -6.09 -15.03 4.42
C TYR A 137 -5.43 -15.08 3.05
N PHE A 138 -5.32 -16.28 2.48
CA PHE A 138 -4.92 -16.48 1.09
C PHE A 138 -6.19 -16.79 0.33
N LEU A 139 -6.61 -15.89 -0.54
CA LEU A 139 -7.56 -16.25 -1.59
C LEU A 139 -6.79 -16.45 -2.88
N LEU A 140 -6.93 -17.64 -3.43
CA LEU A 140 -6.50 -17.97 -4.79
C LEU A 140 -7.63 -17.50 -5.71
N ILE A 141 -7.35 -16.50 -6.55
CA ILE A 141 -8.24 -16.19 -7.67
C ILE A 141 -7.82 -17.12 -8.81
N GLN A 142 -8.69 -18.09 -9.13
CA GLN A 142 -8.56 -18.96 -10.30
C GLN A 142 -9.62 -18.51 -11.31
N SER A 143 -9.24 -18.35 -12.58
CA SER A 143 -10.18 -18.04 -13.66
C SER A 143 -10.70 -19.30 -14.33
#